data_AF-A0A2W5WQX6-F1
#
_entry.id   AF-A0A2W5WQX6-F1
#
_cell.length_a   1.000
_cell.length_b   1.000
_cell.length_c   1.000
_cell.angle_alpha   90.00
_cell.angle_beta   90.00
_cell.angle_gamma   90.00
#
_symmetry.space_group_name_H-M   'P 1'
#
loop_
_entity.id
_entity.type
_entity.pdbx_description
1 polymer ?
#
loop_
_entity_poly.entity_id
_entity_poly.type
_entity_poly.pdbx_seq_one_letter_code
_entity_poly.pdbx_strand_id
1 'polypeptide(L)'
;MAPRRAQVAARTGALTAAVGAVVTVVYLFQPWRTCPDDDVPAACPMLPADAAAMSAAVVVTLLGLATFVTALALAARRPRPGTTTA
;
A
#
# COMPACT_ATOMS: atom_id res chain seq x y z
N MET A 1 19.72 3.31 -15.97
CA MET A 1 18.26 3.40 -16.20
C MET A 1 17.61 2.08 -15.85
N ALA A 2 16.65 2.07 -14.93
CA ALA A 2 15.82 0.88 -14.67
C ALA A 2 15.05 0.51 -15.95
N PRO A 3 14.76 -0.78 -16.19
CA PRO A 3 13.95 -1.17 -17.34
C PRO A 3 12.58 -0.51 -17.22
N ARG A 4 11.99 -0.08 -18.34
CA ARG A 4 10.65 0.52 -18.36
C ARG A 4 9.61 -0.32 -17.61
N ARG A 5 9.72 -1.66 -17.69
CA ARG A 5 8.85 -2.62 -16.98
C ARG A 5 9.00 -2.59 -15.44
N ALA A 6 10.22 -2.54 -14.90
CA ALA A 6 10.41 -2.47 -13.44
C ALA A 6 10.02 -1.08 -12.90
N GLN A 7 10.22 -0.02 -13.69
CA GLN A 7 9.77 1.31 -13.31
C GLN A 7 8.24 1.40 -13.27
N VAL A 8 7.55 0.80 -14.24
CA VAL A 8 6.08 0.70 -14.23
C VAL A 8 5.62 -0.13 -13.03
N ALA A 9 6.20 -1.31 -12.80
CA ALA A 9 5.84 -2.17 -11.68
C ALA A 9 6.06 -1.50 -10.30
N ALA A 10 7.15 -0.75 -10.14
CA ALA A 10 7.41 0.00 -8.93
C ALA A 10 6.36 1.10 -8.73
N ARG A 11 6.05 1.89 -9.77
CA ARG A 11 5.02 2.93 -9.69
C ARG A 11 3.64 2.36 -9.37
N THR A 12 3.25 1.28 -10.03
CA THR A 12 1.95 0.64 -9.77
C THR A 12 1.90 0.07 -8.36
N GLY A 13 2.94 -0.63 -7.91
CA GLY A 13 3.01 -1.17 -6.54
C GLY A 13 2.94 -0.08 -5.47
N ALA A 14 3.66 1.03 -5.66
CA ALA A 14 3.61 2.18 -4.76
C ALA A 14 2.21 2.83 -4.70
N LEU A 15 1.56 3.01 -5.85
CA LEU A 15 0.20 3.55 -5.91
C LEU A 15 -0.81 2.62 -5.24
N THR A 16 -0.74 1.31 -5.51
CA THR A 16 -1.61 0.32 -4.87
C THR A 16 -1.41 0.30 -3.36
N ALA A 17 -0.17 0.35 -2.88
CA ALA A 17 0.14 0.43 -1.46
C ALA A 17 -0.42 1.70 -0.81
N ALA A 18 -0.25 2.85 -1.47
CA ALA A 18 -0.75 4.13 -0.98
C ALA A 18 -2.29 4.13 -0.87
N VAL A 19 -2.99 3.65 -1.89
CA VAL A 19 -4.46 3.56 -1.88
C VAL A 19 -4.94 2.64 -0.77
N GLY A 20 -4.35 1.45 -0.63
CA GLY A 20 -4.70 0.53 0.46
C GLY A 20 -4.46 1.12 1.85
N ALA A 21 -3.35 1.85 2.04
CA ALA A 21 -3.04 2.51 3.30
C ALA A 21 -4.06 3.61 3.63
N VAL A 22 -4.42 4.44 2.64
CA VAL A 22 -5.45 5.47 2.82
C VAL A 22 -6.80 4.84 3.20
N VAL A 23 -7.23 3.79 2.51
CA VAL A 23 -8.48 3.09 2.83
C VAL A 23 -8.42 2.51 4.25
N THR A 24 -7.29 1.91 4.65
CA THR A 24 -7.11 1.39 6.00
C THR A 24 -7.27 2.47 7.06
N VAL A 25 -6.63 3.64 6.86
CA VAL A 25 -6.75 4.79 7.77
C VAL A 25 -8.19 5.30 7.84
N VAL A 26 -8.84 5.43 6.68
CA VAL A 26 -10.22 5.90 6.54
C VAL A 26 -11.18 4.96 7.27
N TYR A 27 -11.01 3.64 7.15
CA TYR A 27 -11.80 2.65 7.90
C TYR A 27 -11.39 2.50 9.37
N LEU A 28 -10.18 2.88 9.76
CA LEU A 28 -9.77 2.88 11.16
C LEU A 28 -10.41 4.04 11.94
N PHE A 29 -10.55 5.19 11.31
CA PHE A 29 -11.19 6.36 11.92
C PHE A 29 -12.70 6.46 11.67
N GLN A 30 -13.21 5.72 10.68
CA GLN A 30 -14.62 5.65 10.30
C GLN A 30 -15.34 7.02 10.34
N PRO A 31 -14.84 8.10 9.69
CA PRO A 31 -15.34 9.47 9.89
C PRO A 31 -16.82 9.69 9.52
N TRP A 32 -17.43 8.76 8.79
CA TRP A 32 -18.86 8.78 8.47
C TRP A 32 -19.76 8.21 9.57
N ARG A 33 -19.19 7.57 10.59
CA ARG A 33 -19.93 7.00 11.72
C ARG A 33 -20.01 8.01 12.83
N THR A 34 -21.23 8.23 13.34
CA THR A 34 -21.49 8.91 14.61
C THR A 34 -22.14 7.92 15.57
N CYS A 35 -21.72 7.94 16.83
CA CYS A 35 -22.31 7.13 17.89
C CYS A 35 -23.39 7.95 18.62
N PRO A 36 -24.53 7.34 19.00
CA PRO A 36 -25.59 8.07 19.69
C PRO A 36 -25.19 8.58 21.09
N ASP A 37 -24.20 7.94 21.72
CA ASP A 37 -23.72 8.26 23.08
C ASP A 37 -22.37 8.99 23.11
N ASP A 38 -21.79 9.33 21.95
CA ASP A 38 -20.44 9.89 21.88
C ASP A 38 -20.36 10.97 20.78
N ASP A 39 -20.10 12.22 21.17
CA ASP A 39 -19.90 13.35 20.25
C ASP A 39 -18.60 13.21 19.44
N VAL A 40 -17.78 12.20 19.75
CA VAL A 40 -16.54 11.88 19.05
C VAL A 40 -16.82 10.77 18.02
N PRO A 41 -16.83 11.06 16.71
CA PRO A 41 -17.17 10.08 15.66
C PRO A 41 -16.19 8.90 15.52
N ALA A 42 -15.13 8.84 16.33
CA ALA A 42 -13.99 7.95 16.14
C ALA A 42 -13.92 6.73 17.09
N ALA A 43 -14.87 6.54 18.01
CA ALA A 43 -14.78 5.49 19.04
C ALA A 43 -15.83 4.37 18.94
N CYS A 44 -16.68 4.39 17.92
CA CYS A 44 -17.68 3.34 17.74
C CYS A 44 -17.02 1.97 17.50
N PRO A 45 -17.56 0.87 18.05
CA PRO A 45 -17.10 -0.47 17.71
C PRO A 45 -17.27 -0.74 16.21
N MET A 46 -16.18 -1.16 15.57
CA MET A 46 -16.11 -1.46 14.14
C MET A 46 -17.15 -2.52 13.77
N LEU A 47 -18.01 -2.23 12.78
CA LEU A 47 -18.95 -3.22 12.26
C LEU A 47 -18.18 -4.34 11.54
N PRO A 48 -18.72 -5.58 11.49
CA PRO A 48 -18.06 -6.69 10.82
C PRO A 48 -17.76 -6.43 9.33
N ALA A 49 -18.67 -5.73 8.63
CA ALA A 49 -18.48 -5.37 7.24
C ALA A 49 -17.33 -4.36 7.04
N ASP A 50 -17.22 -3.39 7.94
CA ASP A 50 -16.16 -2.38 7.91
C ASP A 50 -14.80 -3.02 8.22
N ALA A 51 -14.77 -3.96 9.18
CA ALA A 51 -13.58 -4.76 9.49
C ALA A 51 -13.13 -5.61 8.29
N ALA A 52 -14.07 -6.18 7.53
CA ALA A 52 -13.76 -6.92 6.32
C ALA A 52 -13.14 -6.00 5.25
N ALA A 53 -13.70 -4.81 5.03
CA ALA A 53 -13.14 -3.84 4.09
C ALA A 53 -11.73 -3.37 4.52
N MET A 54 -11.52 -3.09 5.80
CA MET A 54 -10.21 -2.73 6.34
C MET A 54 -9.20 -3.86 6.15
N SER A 55 -9.55 -5.11 6.48
CA SER A 55 -8.64 -6.25 6.31
C SER A 55 -8.28 -6.48 4.84
N ALA A 56 -9.22 -6.34 3.92
CA ALA A 56 -8.96 -6.37 2.49
C ALA A 56 -7.99 -5.23 2.07
N ALA A 57 -8.18 -4.01 2.59
CA ALA A 57 -7.29 -2.89 2.33
C ALA A 57 -5.87 -3.13 2.84
N VAL A 58 -5.71 -3.76 4.01
CA VAL A 58 -4.41 -4.17 4.54
C VAL A 58 -3.73 -5.18 3.60
N VAL A 59 -4.46 -6.20 3.13
CA VAL A 59 -3.92 -7.18 2.17
C VAL A 59 -3.47 -6.50 0.88
N VAL A 60 -4.29 -5.60 0.33
CA VAL A 60 -3.94 -4.82 -0.87
C VAL A 60 -2.69 -3.97 -0.64
N THR A 61 -2.56 -3.36 0.54
CA THR A 61 -1.38 -2.59 0.93
C THR A 61 -0.12 -3.45 0.92
N LEU A 62 -0.18 -4.63 1.53
CA LEU A 62 0.94 -5.58 1.59
C LEU A 62 1.33 -6.07 0.19
N LEU A 63 0.36 -6.39 -0.67
CA LEU A 63 0.62 -6.80 -2.05
C LEU A 63 1.26 -5.68 -2.89
N GLY A 64 0.79 -4.43 -2.73
CA GLY A 64 1.39 -3.27 -3.37
C GLY A 64 2.83 -3.06 -2.91
N LEU A 65 3.09 -3.14 -1.61
CA LEU A 65 4.42 -3.00 -1.02
C LEU A 65 5.36 -4.13 -1.47
N ALA A 66 4.89 -5.37 -1.46
CA ALA A 66 5.66 -6.51 -1.95
C ALA A 66 6.05 -6.33 -3.42
N THR A 67 5.11 -5.86 -4.25
CA THR A 67 5.37 -5.57 -5.67
C THR A 67 6.40 -4.46 -5.84
N PHE A 68 6.27 -3.37 -5.07
CA PHE A 68 7.21 -2.26 -5.07
C PHE A 68 8.63 -2.69 -4.68
N VAL A 69 8.77 -3.38 -3.54
CA VAL A 69 10.06 -3.87 -3.03
C VAL A 69 10.68 -4.85 -4.02
N THR A 70 9.90 -5.78 -4.58
CA THR A 70 10.39 -6.75 -5.57
C THR A 70 10.88 -6.03 -6.83
N ALA A 71 10.13 -5.04 -7.33
CA ALA A 71 10.54 -4.26 -8.50
C ALA A 71 11.85 -3.49 -8.26
N LEU A 72 12.03 -2.92 -7.07
CA LEU A 72 13.27 -2.24 -6.68
C LEU A 72 14.44 -3.22 -6.53
N ALA A 73 14.23 -4.35 -5.86
CA ALA A 73 15.26 -5.36 -5.67
C ALA A 73 15.74 -5.93 -7.02
N LEU A 74 14.81 -6.22 -7.94
CA LEU A 74 15.14 -6.68 -9.30
C LEU A 74 15.84 -5.60 -10.13
N ALA A 75 15.50 -4.33 -9.94
CA ALA A 75 16.20 -3.23 -10.60
C ALA A 75 17.64 -3.05 -10.07
N ALA A 76 17.83 -3.21 -8.76
CA ALA A 76 19.13 -3.08 -8.09
C ALA A 76 20.09 -4.23 -8.41
N ARG A 77 19.57 -5.45 -8.62
CA ARG A 77 20.37 -6.65 -8.97
C ARG A 77 20.94 -6.64 -10.39
N ARG A 78 20.66 -5.62 -11.20
CA ARG A 78 21.17 -5.55 -12.58
C ARG A 78 22.66 -5.22 -12.55
N PRO A 79 23.54 -6.07 -13.13
CA PRO A 79 24.95 -5.75 -13.24
C PRO A 79 25.15 -4.44 -14.00
N ARG A 80 26.05 -3.57 -13.51
CA ARG A 80 26.51 -2.42 -14.30
C ARG A 80 27.29 -2.97 -15.49
N PRO A 81 26.94 -2.63 -16.74
CA PRO A 81 27.77 -2.99 -17.88
C PRO A 81 29.10 -2.22 -17.77
N GLY A 82 30.20 -2.95 -17.57
CA GLY A 82 31.56 -2.48 -17.83
C GLY A 82 32.21 -1.60 -16.76
N THR A 83 32.95 -2.23 -15.84
CA THR A 83 34.23 -1.71 -15.35
C THR A 83 35.27 -2.81 -15.50
N THR A 84 35.60 -3.10 -16.75
CA THR A 84 36.77 -3.92 -17.12
C THR A 84 37.38 -3.27 -18.34
N THR A 85 38.13 -2.21 -18.10
CA THR A 85 39.13 -1.69 -19.03
C THR A 85 40.34 -1.32 -18.20
N ALA A 86 41.33 -2.22 -18.23
CA ALA A 86 42.78 -2.05 -18.05
C ALA A 86 43.35 -3.31 -17.41
#